data_AF-A0A316QIA5-F1
#
_entry.id   AF-A0A316QIA5-F1
#
_cell.length_a   1.000
_cell.length_b   1.000
_cell.length_c   1.000
_cell.angle_alpha   90.00
_cell.angle_beta   90.00
_cell.angle_gamma   90.00
#
_symmetry.space_group_name_H-M   'P 1'
#
loop_
_entity.id
_entity.type
_entity.pdbx_description
1 polymer ?
#
loop_
_entity_poly.entity_id
_entity_poly.type
_entity_poly.pdbx_seq_one_letter_code
_entity_poly.pdbx_strand_id
1 'polypeptide(L)'
;MRKKQVIAIAAALAAVLLMSTAVYTIGNMGAENNQAGNPAEQAPLNTAGTEEMEALQTLTAEQVDISAFSVPLGTEAEQILRNTLVHKQMTEQEIYYYNGLPSEIKMMTRAEAIERLDELNQWLEENDKPFSEYTDEEREQLNEVYNEQLACELYIECMATGMDGLNSRISSMIEQLEFSLANTENKLTIWGRSTQGNKNRKAQLEFLLDVLYDMQEDVEYLRYDYQTALNKLNCISDYWNLYNCADKLENINPEIFHNYA
;
A
#
# COMPACT_ATOMS: atom_id res chain seq x y z
N MET A 1 34.69 -16.78 14.25
CA MET A 1 33.40 -16.84 14.98
C MET A 1 32.86 -15.42 15.02
N ARG A 2 31.69 -15.02 14.51
CA ARG A 2 30.45 -15.70 14.14
C ARG A 2 29.89 -15.05 12.84
N LYS A 3 29.51 -15.86 11.85
CA LYS A 3 28.68 -15.50 10.69
C LYS A 3 27.57 -16.56 10.66
N LYS A 4 26.39 -16.29 11.24
CA LYS A 4 25.16 -17.10 11.11
C LYS A 4 23.97 -16.34 11.73
N GLN A 5 23.37 -15.38 11.02
CA GLN A 5 22.02 -14.87 11.31
C GLN A 5 21.39 -14.23 10.05
N VAL A 6 21.18 -15.01 8.98
CA VAL A 6 20.35 -14.58 7.81
C VAL A 6 19.34 -15.68 7.42
N ILE A 7 18.93 -16.53 8.37
CA ILE A 7 17.91 -17.56 8.10
C ILE A 7 16.89 -17.50 9.23
N ALA A 8 15.82 -16.72 9.02
CA ALA A 8 14.62 -16.79 9.86
C ALA A 8 13.35 -16.19 9.24
N ILE A 9 13.42 -15.38 8.16
CA ILE A 9 12.22 -14.66 7.67
C ILE A 9 11.45 -15.47 6.60
N ALA A 10 12.13 -16.27 5.76
CA ALA A 10 11.47 -17.03 4.69
C ALA A 10 10.58 -18.20 5.17
N ALA A 11 10.75 -18.69 6.40
CA ALA A 11 9.95 -19.83 6.91
C ALA A 11 8.61 -19.39 7.56
N ALA A 12 8.43 -18.11 7.84
CA ALA A 12 7.20 -17.60 8.48
C ALA A 12 6.08 -17.33 7.46
N LEU A 13 6.40 -16.90 6.23
CA LEU A 13 5.39 -16.64 5.19
C LEU A 13 4.69 -17.91 4.69
N ALA A 14 5.39 -19.05 4.64
CA ALA A 14 4.80 -20.31 4.17
C ALA A 14 3.79 -20.93 5.16
N ALA A 15 3.85 -20.60 6.45
CA ALA A 15 2.95 -21.15 7.46
C ALA A 15 1.58 -20.44 7.49
N VAL A 16 1.50 -19.19 7.04
CA VAL A 16 0.26 -18.40 7.04
C VAL A 16 -0.63 -18.75 5.83
N LEU A 17 -0.03 -19.16 4.70
CA LEU A 17 -0.75 -19.53 3.48
C LEU A 17 -1.51 -20.88 3.55
N LEU A 18 -1.23 -21.73 4.54
CA LEU A 18 -1.87 -23.06 4.66
C LEU A 18 -3.15 -23.09 5.51
N MET A 19 -3.54 -21.98 6.17
CA MET A 19 -4.75 -21.96 7.03
C MET A 19 -5.97 -21.23 6.44
N SER A 20 -5.88 -20.61 5.27
CA SER A 20 -6.98 -19.84 4.67
C SER A 20 -7.79 -20.59 3.60
N THR A 21 -7.83 -21.92 3.64
CA THR A 21 -8.84 -22.70 2.87
C THR A 21 -10.10 -22.94 3.71
N ALA A 22 -10.90 -21.88 3.91
CA ALA A 22 -12.27 -22.02 4.39
C ALA A 22 -13.25 -21.58 3.30
N VAL A 23 -13.80 -22.61 2.66
CA VAL A 23 -14.92 -22.67 1.72
C VAL A 23 -16.03 -21.66 2.05
N TYR A 24 -16.37 -20.77 1.11
CA TYR A 24 -17.69 -20.15 1.07
C TYR A 24 -18.58 -20.90 0.08
N THR A 25 -19.47 -21.73 0.63
CA THR A 25 -20.57 -22.38 -0.09
C THR A 25 -21.59 -21.33 -0.54
N ILE A 26 -21.92 -21.39 -1.83
CA ILE A 26 -23.08 -20.75 -2.46
C ILE A 26 -24.36 -21.23 -1.76
N GLY A 27 -25.16 -20.30 -1.26
CA GLY A 27 -26.47 -20.56 -0.65
C GLY A 27 -27.54 -19.64 -1.20
N ASN A 28 -28.05 -19.96 -2.39
CA ASN A 28 -29.30 -19.45 -2.92
C ASN A 28 -30.48 -20.11 -2.19
N MET A 29 -31.32 -19.32 -1.50
CA MET A 29 -32.66 -19.74 -1.11
C MET A 29 -33.61 -18.56 -1.25
N GLY A 30 -34.46 -18.62 -2.28
CA GLY A 30 -35.68 -17.82 -2.34
C GLY A 30 -36.72 -18.31 -1.33
N ALA A 31 -37.61 -17.41 -0.92
CA ALA A 31 -38.94 -17.76 -0.45
C ALA A 31 -39.91 -16.61 -0.78
N GLU A 32 -41.04 -17.02 -1.34
CA GLU A 32 -42.13 -16.24 -1.89
C GLU A 32 -42.97 -15.51 -0.81
N ASN A 33 -43.45 -14.32 -1.20
CA ASN A 33 -44.84 -13.84 -1.13
C ASN A 33 -45.68 -14.07 0.15
N ASN A 34 -46.12 -12.97 0.77
CA ASN A 34 -47.48 -12.88 1.36
C ASN A 34 -48.00 -11.43 1.32
N GLN A 35 -49.26 -11.31 0.91
CA GLN A 35 -49.99 -10.09 0.59
C GLN A 35 -50.51 -9.29 1.82
N ALA A 36 -50.67 -7.98 1.57
CA ALA A 36 -51.77 -7.09 1.95
C ALA A 36 -51.86 -6.49 3.37
N GLY A 37 -51.89 -5.15 3.41
CA GLY A 37 -52.50 -4.34 4.47
C GLY A 37 -51.86 -2.95 4.65
N ASN A 38 -52.41 -1.92 4.02
CA ASN A 38 -52.29 -0.51 4.43
C ASN A 38 -53.74 0.07 4.40
N PRO A 39 -54.15 1.03 5.25
CA PRO A 39 -53.60 2.38 5.19
C PRO A 39 -53.56 3.22 6.51
N ALA A 40 -52.79 4.31 6.43
CA ALA A 40 -53.04 5.66 6.96
C ALA A 40 -52.28 6.17 8.22
N GLU A 41 -51.39 7.13 7.92
CA GLU A 41 -51.18 8.44 8.56
C GLU A 41 -50.86 8.54 10.07
N GLN A 42 -49.58 8.85 10.36
CA GLN A 42 -49.17 10.12 10.98
C GLN A 42 -47.62 10.23 11.05
N ALA A 43 -47.08 11.23 10.38
CA ALA A 43 -45.80 11.88 10.71
C ALA A 43 -46.11 13.38 10.88
N PRO A 44 -45.25 14.23 11.50
CA PRO A 44 -43.89 13.97 12.01
C PRO A 44 -43.61 14.60 13.41
N LEU A 45 -42.46 14.30 14.01
CA LEU A 45 -41.41 15.29 14.34
C LEU A 45 -40.31 14.69 15.26
N ASN A 46 -39.11 14.63 14.67
CA ASN A 46 -37.79 14.88 15.25
C ASN A 46 -37.33 14.05 16.45
N THR A 47 -36.48 13.07 16.13
CA THR A 47 -35.21 12.89 16.86
C THR A 47 -34.13 12.74 15.81
N ALA A 48 -33.57 13.89 15.37
CA ALA A 48 -32.35 13.92 14.60
C ALA A 48 -31.21 13.52 15.54
N GLY A 49 -30.59 12.37 15.28
CA GLY A 49 -29.54 11.80 16.11
C GLY A 49 -28.87 10.65 15.39
N THR A 50 -28.01 11.00 14.43
CA THR A 50 -26.75 10.29 14.18
C THR A 50 -26.83 8.81 13.77
N GLU A 51 -27.49 8.50 12.64
CA GLU A 51 -27.32 7.22 11.94
C GLU A 51 -27.27 7.40 10.41
N GLU A 52 -26.65 8.49 9.92
CA GLU A 52 -26.13 8.53 8.54
C GLU A 52 -24.64 8.20 8.57
N MET A 53 -24.31 6.96 8.99
CA MET A 53 -23.21 6.30 8.30
C MET A 53 -23.78 5.98 6.92
N GLU A 54 -23.38 6.75 5.91
CA GLU A 54 -23.61 6.42 4.52
C GLU A 54 -23.36 4.91 4.36
N ALA A 55 -24.41 4.17 4.09
CA ALA A 55 -24.27 2.84 3.57
C ALA A 55 -23.46 3.01 2.28
N LEU A 56 -22.15 2.78 2.35
CA LEU A 56 -21.29 2.62 1.19
C LEU A 56 -22.03 1.63 0.29
N GLN A 57 -22.68 2.14 -0.76
CA GLN A 57 -23.19 1.29 -1.81
C GLN A 57 -21.95 0.57 -2.32
N THR A 58 -21.84 -0.73 -2.01
CA THR A 58 -20.84 -1.60 -2.60
C THR A 58 -21.07 -1.55 -4.10
N LEU A 59 -20.27 -0.73 -4.80
CA LEU A 59 -20.30 -0.64 -6.25
C LEU A 59 -20.04 -2.03 -6.81
N THR A 60 -20.76 -2.40 -7.86
CA THR A 60 -20.33 -3.53 -8.68
C THR A 60 -19.12 -3.11 -9.52
N ALA A 61 -18.27 -4.05 -9.93
CA ALA A 61 -17.09 -3.74 -10.76
C ALA A 61 -17.44 -2.91 -12.01
N GLU A 62 -18.60 -3.16 -12.62
CA GLU A 62 -19.12 -2.44 -13.78
C GLU A 62 -19.46 -0.96 -13.49
N GLN A 63 -19.74 -0.61 -12.23
CA GLN A 63 -20.11 0.75 -11.81
C GLN A 63 -18.90 1.61 -11.42
N VAL A 64 -17.72 1.01 -11.24
CA VAL A 64 -16.50 1.74 -10.88
C VAL A 64 -16.12 2.71 -12.01
N ASP A 65 -15.87 3.98 -11.69
CA ASP A 65 -15.28 4.89 -12.67
C ASP A 65 -13.78 4.61 -12.81
N ILE A 66 -13.35 4.38 -14.05
CA ILE A 66 -11.94 4.16 -14.39
C ILE A 66 -11.41 5.22 -15.38
N SER A 67 -12.10 6.36 -15.52
CA SER A 67 -11.76 7.42 -16.46
C SER A 67 -10.34 7.99 -16.29
N ALA A 68 -9.79 7.92 -15.07
CA ALA A 68 -8.42 8.33 -14.76
C ALA A 68 -7.34 7.30 -15.16
N PHE A 69 -7.74 6.10 -15.60
CA PHE A 69 -6.83 4.99 -15.86
C PHE A 69 -6.61 4.73 -17.35
N SER A 70 -5.35 4.50 -17.71
CA SER A 70 -4.92 4.15 -19.06
C SER A 70 -5.03 2.63 -19.25
N VAL A 71 -6.26 2.16 -19.43
CA VAL A 71 -6.61 0.75 -19.67
C VAL A 71 -7.67 0.65 -20.78
N PRO A 72 -7.46 -0.18 -21.82
CA PRO A 72 -8.46 -0.36 -22.86
C PRO A 72 -9.71 -1.09 -22.34
N LEU A 73 -10.88 -0.65 -22.77
CA LEU A 73 -12.16 -1.30 -22.45
C LEU A 73 -12.26 -2.69 -23.11
N GLY A 74 -12.93 -3.62 -22.44
CA GLY A 74 -13.12 -5.01 -22.85
C GLY A 74 -11.92 -5.91 -22.61
N THR A 75 -10.91 -5.46 -21.86
CA THR A 75 -9.69 -6.22 -21.58
C THR A 75 -9.71 -6.90 -20.21
N GLU A 76 -8.86 -7.91 -20.03
CA GLU A 76 -8.64 -8.54 -18.72
C GLU A 76 -8.09 -7.53 -17.71
N ALA A 77 -7.16 -6.67 -18.12
CA ALA A 77 -6.65 -5.58 -17.29
C ALA A 77 -7.76 -4.65 -16.76
N GLU A 78 -8.78 -4.36 -17.56
CA GLU A 78 -9.94 -3.58 -17.10
C GLU A 78 -10.68 -4.32 -15.97
N GLN A 79 -10.94 -5.61 -16.15
CA GLN A 79 -11.68 -6.40 -15.16
C GLN A 79 -10.91 -6.49 -13.84
N ILE A 80 -9.60 -6.74 -13.90
CA ILE A 80 -8.75 -6.82 -12.72
C ILE A 80 -8.71 -5.46 -11.98
N LEU A 81 -8.57 -4.35 -12.72
CA LEU A 81 -8.59 -3.00 -12.14
C LEU A 81 -9.92 -2.69 -11.45
N ARG A 82 -11.04 -2.93 -12.13
CA ARG A 82 -12.38 -2.69 -11.57
C ARG A 82 -12.62 -3.51 -10.31
N ASN A 83 -12.27 -4.79 -10.33
CA ASN A 83 -12.39 -5.67 -9.17
C ASN A 83 -11.57 -5.16 -7.97
N THR A 84 -10.39 -4.61 -8.23
CA THR A 84 -9.54 -4.01 -7.20
C THR A 84 -10.17 -2.75 -6.60
N LEU A 85 -10.69 -1.87 -7.47
CA LEU A 85 -11.26 -0.58 -7.08
C LEU A 85 -12.62 -0.68 -6.36
N VAL A 86 -13.30 -1.82 -6.44
CA VAL A 86 -14.45 -2.12 -5.55
C VAL A 86 -14.03 -2.20 -4.09
N HIS A 87 -12.77 -2.51 -3.81
CA HIS A 87 -12.24 -2.77 -2.47
C HIS A 87 -11.20 -1.75 -1.99
N LYS A 88 -10.85 -0.76 -2.83
CA LYS A 88 -9.82 0.23 -2.55
C LYS A 88 -10.07 1.50 -3.35
N GLN A 89 -9.73 2.64 -2.74
CA GLN A 89 -9.49 3.88 -3.47
C GLN A 89 -7.98 4.04 -3.69
N MET A 90 -7.55 4.10 -4.96
CA MET A 90 -6.17 4.41 -5.30
C MET A 90 -5.89 5.91 -5.12
N THR A 91 -4.72 6.22 -4.57
CA THR A 91 -4.18 7.58 -4.48
C THR A 91 -3.75 8.10 -5.85
N GLU A 92 -3.56 9.42 -5.99
CA GLU A 92 -3.07 10.02 -7.25
C GLU A 92 -1.72 9.43 -7.69
N GLN A 93 -0.86 9.10 -6.73
CA GLN A 93 0.44 8.48 -6.97
C GLN A 93 0.30 7.04 -7.48
N GLU A 94 -0.59 6.24 -6.89
CA GLU A 94 -0.89 4.88 -7.38
C GLU A 94 -1.49 4.92 -8.79
N ILE A 95 -2.38 5.86 -9.08
CA ILE A 95 -2.93 6.06 -10.44
C ILE A 95 -1.81 6.41 -11.42
N TYR A 96 -0.91 7.32 -11.04
CA TYR A 96 0.25 7.70 -11.86
C TYR A 96 1.15 6.49 -12.16
N TYR A 97 1.51 5.70 -11.14
CA TYR A 97 2.34 4.51 -11.32
C TYR A 97 1.63 3.47 -12.15
N TYR A 98 0.38 3.12 -11.81
CA TYR A 98 -0.41 2.17 -12.55
C TYR A 98 -0.48 2.54 -14.04
N ASN A 99 -0.72 3.80 -14.36
CA ASN A 99 -0.80 4.26 -15.75
C ASN A 99 0.52 4.10 -16.51
N GLY A 100 1.66 4.26 -15.83
CA GLY A 100 3.00 4.08 -16.38
C GLY A 100 3.44 2.62 -16.58
N LEU A 101 2.72 1.64 -16.01
CA LEU A 101 3.11 0.24 -16.11
C LEU A 101 2.90 -0.35 -17.52
N PRO A 102 3.75 -1.33 -17.93
CA PRO A 102 3.56 -2.11 -19.15
C PRO A 102 2.20 -2.82 -19.19
N SER A 103 1.69 -3.08 -20.40
CA SER A 103 0.36 -3.69 -20.56
C SER A 103 0.35 -5.14 -20.09
N GLU A 104 1.46 -5.84 -20.27
CA GLU A 104 1.69 -7.23 -19.88
C GLU A 104 1.55 -7.40 -18.36
N ILE A 105 2.10 -6.47 -17.58
CA ILE A 105 2.00 -6.46 -16.12
C ILE A 105 0.56 -6.21 -15.68
N LYS A 106 -0.16 -5.29 -16.34
CA LYS A 106 -1.57 -4.97 -16.02
C LYS A 106 -2.54 -6.12 -16.27
N MET A 107 -2.17 -7.10 -17.08
CA MET A 107 -2.97 -8.30 -17.34
C MET A 107 -2.78 -9.39 -16.29
N MET A 108 -1.78 -9.28 -15.42
CA MET A 108 -1.58 -10.24 -14.33
C MET A 108 -2.55 -9.96 -13.18
N THR A 109 -3.05 -11.00 -12.54
CA THR A 109 -3.60 -10.87 -11.19
C THR A 109 -2.49 -10.48 -10.21
N ARG A 110 -2.85 -9.93 -9.04
CA ARG A 110 -1.85 -9.62 -8.01
C ARG A 110 -1.04 -10.85 -7.58
N ALA A 111 -1.67 -12.02 -7.52
CA ALA A 111 -1.00 -13.26 -7.16
C ALA A 111 0.04 -13.69 -8.21
N GLU A 112 -0.30 -13.60 -9.49
CA GLU A 112 0.64 -13.88 -10.59
C GLU A 112 1.80 -12.88 -10.61
N ALA A 113 1.54 -11.61 -10.31
CA ALA A 113 2.60 -10.61 -10.20
C ALA A 113 3.56 -10.90 -9.02
N ILE A 114 3.06 -11.41 -7.89
CA ILE A 114 3.90 -11.85 -6.76
C ILE A 114 4.76 -13.05 -7.16
N GLU A 115 4.17 -14.06 -7.80
CA GLU A 115 4.91 -15.22 -8.30
C GLU A 115 6.00 -14.80 -9.29
N ARG A 116 5.67 -13.87 -10.21
CA ARG A 116 6.63 -13.32 -11.16
C ARG A 116 7.76 -12.55 -10.47
N LEU A 117 7.45 -11.77 -9.44
CA LEU A 117 8.45 -11.07 -8.64
C LEU A 117 9.41 -12.05 -7.94
N ASP A 118 8.89 -13.13 -7.38
CA ASP A 118 9.69 -14.18 -6.76
C ASP A 118 10.62 -14.88 -7.76
N GLU A 119 10.14 -15.17 -8.99
CA GLU A 119 10.97 -15.70 -10.07
C GLU A 119 12.11 -14.76 -10.46
N LEU A 120 11.82 -13.45 -10.58
CA LEU A 120 12.81 -12.43 -10.93
C LEU A 120 13.86 -12.28 -9.82
N ASN A 121 13.43 -12.28 -8.56
CA ASN A 121 14.30 -12.25 -7.39
C ASN A 121 15.23 -13.46 -7.36
N GLN A 122 14.68 -14.66 -7.55
CA GLN A 122 15.47 -15.88 -7.61
C GLN A 122 16.48 -15.83 -8.77
N TRP A 123 16.07 -15.35 -9.94
CA TRP A 123 16.98 -15.20 -11.07
C TRP A 123 18.12 -14.24 -10.76
N LEU A 124 17.84 -13.10 -10.13
CA LEU A 124 18.85 -12.12 -9.71
C LEU A 124 19.84 -12.72 -8.72
N GLU A 125 19.36 -13.48 -7.74
CA GLU A 125 20.22 -14.18 -6.78
C GLU A 125 21.10 -15.24 -7.45
N GLU A 126 20.55 -16.04 -8.36
CA GLU A 126 21.28 -17.09 -9.08
C GLU A 126 22.33 -16.52 -10.06
N ASN A 127 22.13 -15.30 -10.53
CA ASN A 127 23.00 -14.61 -11.49
C ASN A 127 23.84 -13.48 -10.86
N ASP A 128 23.88 -13.38 -9.53
CA ASP A 128 24.67 -12.37 -8.83
C ASP A 128 26.18 -12.62 -8.99
N LYS A 129 26.86 -11.64 -9.59
CA LYS A 129 28.31 -11.61 -9.72
C LYS A 129 28.79 -10.15 -9.76
N PRO A 130 30.09 -9.88 -9.50
CA PRO A 130 30.62 -8.53 -9.56
C PRO A 130 30.30 -7.85 -10.89
N PHE A 131 29.90 -6.58 -10.87
CA PHE A 131 29.43 -5.88 -12.07
C PHE A 131 30.43 -5.90 -13.24
N SER A 132 31.74 -5.93 -12.92
CA SER A 132 32.84 -6.04 -13.88
C SER A 132 32.89 -7.37 -14.63
N GLU A 133 32.17 -8.39 -14.16
CA GLU A 133 32.14 -9.76 -14.71
C GLU A 133 30.94 -10.01 -15.63
N TYR A 134 30.03 -9.04 -15.79
CA TYR A 134 28.97 -9.10 -16.79
C TYR A 134 29.47 -8.70 -18.18
N THR A 135 29.07 -9.46 -19.20
CA THR A 135 29.17 -9.04 -20.60
C THR A 135 28.18 -7.90 -20.89
N ASP A 136 28.29 -7.28 -22.06
CA ASP A 136 27.32 -6.26 -22.49
C ASP A 136 25.90 -6.83 -22.58
N GLU A 137 25.76 -8.05 -23.12
CA GLU A 137 24.47 -8.72 -23.26
C GLU A 137 23.87 -9.09 -21.90
N GLU A 138 24.69 -9.60 -20.96
CA GLU A 138 24.22 -9.92 -19.62
C GLU A 138 23.81 -8.65 -18.85
N ARG A 139 24.47 -7.50 -19.09
CA ARG A 139 24.06 -6.21 -18.51
C ARG A 139 22.72 -5.73 -19.05
N GLU A 140 22.47 -5.90 -20.35
CA GLU A 140 21.19 -5.55 -20.96
C GLU A 140 20.07 -6.41 -20.40
N GLN A 141 20.27 -7.73 -20.33
CA GLN A 141 19.31 -8.65 -19.71
C GLN A 141 19.07 -8.33 -18.23
N LEU A 142 20.14 -8.04 -17.48
CA LEU A 142 20.03 -7.66 -16.07
C LEU A 142 19.20 -6.37 -15.91
N ASN A 143 19.38 -5.39 -16.80
CA ASN A 143 18.59 -4.17 -16.80
C ASN A 143 17.12 -4.43 -17.15
N GLU A 144 16.82 -5.33 -18.08
CA GLU A 144 15.44 -5.76 -18.37
C GLU A 144 14.78 -6.40 -17.15
N VAL A 145 15.50 -7.32 -16.48
CA VAL A 145 15.03 -7.99 -15.26
C VAL A 145 14.76 -6.98 -14.14
N TYR A 146 15.67 -6.02 -13.89
CA TYR A 146 15.44 -4.98 -12.89
C TYR A 146 14.24 -4.08 -13.21
N ASN A 147 14.04 -3.76 -14.49
CA ASN A 147 12.89 -2.95 -14.90
C ASN A 147 11.57 -3.71 -14.73
N GLU A 148 11.55 -5.01 -15.04
CA GLU A 148 10.38 -5.86 -14.82
C GLU A 148 10.10 -6.07 -13.33
N GLN A 149 11.14 -6.30 -12.52
CA GLN A 149 11.05 -6.41 -11.06
C GLN A 149 10.38 -5.17 -10.45
N LEU A 150 10.88 -3.98 -10.80
CA LEU A 150 10.30 -2.71 -10.34
C LEU A 150 8.84 -2.55 -10.81
N ALA A 151 8.53 -2.95 -12.05
CA ALA A 151 7.16 -2.90 -12.55
C ALA A 151 6.22 -3.84 -11.77
N CYS A 152 6.67 -5.05 -11.44
CA CYS A 152 5.94 -5.99 -10.59
C CYS A 152 5.72 -5.42 -9.19
N GLU A 153 6.75 -4.88 -8.53
CA GLU A 153 6.64 -4.27 -7.20
C GLU A 153 5.59 -3.16 -7.15
N LEU A 154 5.70 -2.20 -8.08
CA LEU A 154 4.75 -1.08 -8.20
C LEU A 154 3.34 -1.57 -8.48
N TYR A 155 3.19 -2.58 -9.34
CA TYR A 155 1.88 -3.17 -9.63
C TYR A 155 1.27 -3.85 -8.40
N ILE A 156 2.04 -4.67 -7.69
CA ILE A 156 1.59 -5.38 -6.48
C ILE A 156 1.11 -4.39 -5.43
N GLU A 157 1.80 -3.27 -5.24
CA GLU A 157 1.39 -2.19 -4.33
C GLU A 157 0.09 -1.52 -4.80
N CYS A 158 -0.01 -1.15 -6.08
CA CYS A 158 -1.23 -0.56 -6.65
C CYS A 158 -2.42 -1.49 -6.43
N MET A 159 -2.25 -2.79 -6.68
CA MET A 159 -3.32 -3.79 -6.65
C MET A 159 -3.61 -4.37 -5.26
N ALA A 160 -2.79 -4.05 -4.25
CA ALA A 160 -3.01 -4.53 -2.89
C ALA A 160 -4.26 -3.89 -2.28
N THR A 161 -5.12 -4.71 -1.67
CA THR A 161 -6.39 -4.30 -1.04
C THR A 161 -6.41 -4.71 0.43
N GLY A 162 -7.34 -4.15 1.22
CA GLY A 162 -7.50 -4.50 2.64
C GLY A 162 -6.24 -4.31 3.49
N MET A 163 -6.04 -5.19 4.47
CA MET A 163 -4.90 -5.14 5.40
C MET A 163 -3.56 -5.38 4.69
N ASP A 164 -3.52 -6.21 3.65
CA ASP A 164 -2.31 -6.42 2.84
C ASP A 164 -1.88 -5.12 2.16
N GLY A 165 -2.83 -4.36 1.61
CA GLY A 165 -2.56 -3.05 1.03
C GLY A 165 -2.09 -2.02 2.05
N LEU A 166 -2.63 -2.05 3.27
CA LEU A 166 -2.13 -1.20 4.35
C LEU A 166 -0.70 -1.55 4.73
N ASN A 167 -0.39 -2.84 4.90
CA ASN A 167 0.97 -3.30 5.20
C ASN A 167 1.95 -2.88 4.11
N SER A 168 1.60 -3.08 2.83
CA SER A 168 2.45 -2.65 1.71
C SER A 168 2.71 -1.15 1.73
N ARG A 169 1.68 -0.32 1.96
CA ARG A 169 1.85 1.15 2.04
C ARG A 169 2.69 1.58 3.25
N ILE A 170 2.54 0.92 4.40
CA ILE A 170 3.37 1.18 5.59
C ILE A 170 4.84 0.86 5.28
N SER A 171 5.13 -0.32 4.74
CA SER A 171 6.49 -0.74 4.38
C SER A 171 7.15 0.21 3.36
N SER A 172 6.43 0.55 2.29
CA SER A 172 6.89 1.52 1.28
C SER A 172 7.21 2.88 1.89
N MET A 173 6.39 3.35 2.84
CA MET A 173 6.64 4.61 3.53
C MET A 173 7.86 4.53 4.48
N ILE A 174 8.05 3.42 5.20
CA ILE A 174 9.23 3.18 6.03
C ILE A 174 10.50 3.27 5.19
N GLU A 175 10.58 2.56 4.07
CA GLU A 175 11.76 2.55 3.20
C GLU A 175 12.12 3.96 2.68
N GLN A 176 11.10 4.74 2.27
CA GLN A 176 11.29 6.12 1.83
C GLN A 176 11.84 7.02 2.94
N LEU A 177 11.38 6.84 4.18
CA LEU A 177 11.85 7.60 5.33
C LEU A 177 13.25 7.17 5.78
N GLU A 178 13.57 5.88 5.76
CA GLU A 178 14.91 5.35 6.04
C GLU A 178 15.94 5.92 5.07
N PHE A 179 15.63 5.91 3.76
CA PHE A 179 16.48 6.53 2.74
C PHE A 179 16.68 8.03 3.00
N SER A 180 15.59 8.73 3.33
CA SER A 180 15.62 10.17 3.66
C SER A 180 16.44 10.46 4.92
N LEU A 181 16.39 9.56 5.92
CA LEU A 181 17.16 9.65 7.16
C LEU A 181 18.64 9.48 6.87
N ALA A 182 19.04 8.42 6.17
CA ALA A 182 20.43 8.18 5.79
C ALA A 182 21.04 9.37 5.01
N ASN A 183 20.29 9.96 4.08
CA ASN A 183 20.71 11.17 3.36
C ASN A 183 20.87 12.37 4.32
N THR A 184 19.98 12.52 5.30
CA THR A 184 20.05 13.58 6.32
C THR A 184 21.25 13.38 7.24
N GLU A 185 21.57 12.14 7.62
CA GLU A 185 22.75 11.82 8.41
C GLU A 185 24.05 12.11 7.66
N ASN A 186 24.11 11.81 6.36
CA ASN A 186 25.24 12.18 5.50
C ASN A 186 25.43 13.71 5.44
N LYS A 187 24.35 14.48 5.34
CA LYS A 187 24.41 15.95 5.42
C LYS A 187 25.01 16.42 6.75
N LEU A 188 24.62 15.80 7.86
CA LEU A 188 25.07 16.18 9.21
C LEU A 188 26.52 15.79 9.48
N THR A 189 26.96 14.61 9.03
CA THR A 189 28.24 13.99 9.44
C THR A 189 29.34 14.05 8.38
N ILE A 190 28.99 13.88 7.10
CA ILE A 190 29.97 13.78 6.00
C ILE A 190 30.10 15.10 5.26
N TRP A 191 28.97 15.72 4.89
CA TRP A 191 28.97 16.90 4.00
C TRP A 191 29.06 18.24 4.75
N GLY A 192 29.30 18.20 6.07
CA GLY A 192 29.52 19.39 6.89
C GLY A 192 28.32 20.34 7.00
N ARG A 193 27.09 19.87 6.73
CA ARG A 193 25.85 20.66 6.79
C ARG A 193 25.12 20.44 8.13
N SER A 194 25.79 20.68 9.25
CA SER A 194 25.21 20.54 10.59
C SER A 194 24.29 21.71 11.01
N THR A 195 23.35 22.07 10.13
CA THR A 195 22.39 23.14 10.40
C THR A 195 21.31 22.67 11.39
N GLN A 196 20.67 23.61 12.09
CA GLN A 196 19.53 23.28 12.96
C GLN A 196 18.37 22.65 12.16
N GLY A 197 18.16 23.10 10.91
CA GLY A 197 17.16 22.51 10.02
C GLY A 197 17.41 21.01 9.76
N ASN A 198 18.65 20.61 9.47
CA ASN A 198 18.98 19.19 9.26
C ASN A 198 18.88 18.37 10.55
N LYS A 199 19.17 18.95 11.72
CA LYS A 199 18.96 18.27 13.02
C LYS A 199 17.48 18.06 13.31
N ASN A 200 16.64 19.06 13.06
CA ASN A 200 15.19 18.95 13.21
C ASN A 200 14.61 17.93 12.22
N ARG A 201 15.08 17.93 10.97
CA ARG A 201 14.69 16.96 9.97
C ARG A 201 15.03 15.53 10.39
N LYS A 202 16.23 15.32 10.95
CA LYS A 202 16.63 14.03 11.49
C LYS A 202 15.63 13.54 12.55
N ALA A 203 15.37 14.37 13.57
CA ALA A 203 14.45 14.02 14.65
C ALA A 203 13.00 13.78 14.15
N GLN A 204 12.55 14.53 13.15
CA GLN A 204 11.26 14.32 12.50
C GLN A 204 11.19 12.94 11.82
N LEU A 205 12.22 12.57 11.08
CA LEU A 205 12.30 11.29 10.38
C LEU A 205 12.36 10.11 11.36
N GLU A 206 13.18 10.21 12.41
CA GLU A 206 13.26 9.20 13.48
C GLU A 206 11.89 8.99 14.14
N PHE A 207 11.19 10.09 14.49
CA PHE A 207 9.86 9.99 15.08
C PHE A 207 8.83 9.35 14.13
N LEU A 208 8.79 9.74 12.86
CA LEU A 208 7.84 9.17 11.90
C LEU A 208 8.12 7.67 11.65
N LEU A 209 9.40 7.28 11.65
CA LEU A 209 9.80 5.87 11.55
C LEU A 209 9.32 5.07 12.76
N ASP A 210 9.56 5.56 13.99
CA ASP A 210 9.07 4.91 15.21
C ASP A 210 7.55 4.67 15.15
N VAL A 211 6.79 5.70 14.77
CA VAL A 211 5.32 5.60 14.64
C VAL A 211 4.92 4.57 13.56
N LEU A 212 5.62 4.53 12.43
CA LEU A 212 5.31 3.58 11.36
C LEU A 212 5.68 2.14 11.71
N TYR A 213 6.76 1.90 12.45
CA TYR A 213 7.08 0.55 12.92
C TYR A 213 6.05 0.06 13.96
N ASP A 214 5.65 0.92 14.91
CA ASP A 214 4.58 0.59 15.86
C ASP A 214 3.28 0.27 15.12
N MET A 215 2.96 1.07 14.10
CA MET A 215 1.79 0.83 13.26
C MET A 215 1.88 -0.46 12.45
N GLN A 216 3.05 -0.79 11.90
CA GLN A 216 3.28 -2.04 11.19
C GLN A 216 3.03 -3.24 12.11
N GLU A 217 3.54 -3.19 13.34
CA GLU A 217 3.26 -4.20 14.36
C GLU A 217 1.76 -4.29 14.63
N ASP A 218 1.09 -3.16 14.88
CA ASP A 218 -0.34 -3.16 15.18
C ASP A 218 -1.21 -3.69 14.03
N VAL A 219 -0.82 -3.48 12.77
CA VAL A 219 -1.50 -4.03 11.59
C VAL A 219 -1.21 -5.53 11.44
N GLU A 220 0.04 -5.97 11.63
CA GLU A 220 0.45 -7.39 11.59
C GLU A 220 -0.28 -8.23 12.65
N TYR A 221 -0.38 -7.70 13.88
CA TYR A 221 -1.05 -8.37 14.99
C TYR A 221 -2.56 -8.07 15.07
N LEU A 222 -3.15 -7.44 14.04
CA LEU A 222 -4.57 -7.13 13.93
C LEU A 222 -5.13 -6.35 15.14
N ARG A 223 -4.29 -5.49 15.74
CA ARG A 223 -4.67 -4.60 16.84
C ARG A 223 -5.43 -3.37 16.35
N TYR A 224 -5.26 -2.99 15.07
CA TYR A 224 -6.11 -2.03 14.39
C TYR A 224 -7.08 -2.70 13.42
N ASP A 225 -8.30 -2.19 13.37
CA ASP A 225 -9.17 -2.41 12.22
C ASP A 225 -8.66 -1.61 11.00
N TYR A 226 -9.09 -2.03 9.81
CA TYR A 226 -8.67 -1.42 8.54
C TYR A 226 -8.87 0.10 8.51
N GLN A 227 -10.00 0.62 9.01
CA GLN A 227 -10.30 2.04 8.90
C GLN A 227 -9.43 2.86 9.85
N THR A 228 -9.22 2.37 11.08
CA THR A 228 -8.34 2.98 12.07
C THR A 228 -6.90 3.05 11.55
N ALA A 229 -6.39 1.95 11.00
CA ALA A 229 -5.07 1.91 10.38
C ALA A 229 -5.00 2.85 9.17
N LEU A 230 -5.94 2.77 8.22
CA LEU A 230 -5.95 3.64 7.05
C LEU A 230 -5.92 5.13 7.42
N ASN A 231 -6.73 5.54 8.39
CA ASN A 231 -6.79 6.93 8.86
C ASN A 231 -5.45 7.39 9.44
N LYS A 232 -4.81 6.56 10.28
CA LYS A 232 -3.49 6.87 10.85
C LYS A 232 -2.43 7.00 9.76
N LEU A 233 -2.39 6.06 8.80
CA LEU A 233 -1.41 6.06 7.71
C LEU A 233 -1.57 7.29 6.82
N ASN A 234 -2.80 7.62 6.44
CA ASN A 234 -3.09 8.82 5.64
C ASN A 234 -2.63 10.09 6.38
N CYS A 235 -2.83 10.16 7.69
CA CYS A 235 -2.39 11.30 8.50
C CYS A 235 -0.86 11.48 8.47
N ILE A 236 -0.10 10.39 8.57
CA ILE A 236 1.37 10.40 8.47
C ILE A 236 1.79 10.77 7.04
N SER A 237 1.14 10.21 6.02
CA SER A 237 1.41 10.49 4.60
C SER A 237 1.16 11.96 4.25
N ASP A 238 0.03 12.52 4.70
CA ASP A 238 -0.30 13.93 4.50
C ASP A 238 0.71 14.85 5.19
N TYR A 239 1.09 14.52 6.43
CA TYR A 239 2.14 15.23 7.14
C TYR A 239 3.46 15.18 6.36
N TRP A 240 3.86 14.00 5.90
CA TRP A 240 5.06 13.85 5.08
C TRP A 240 4.98 14.73 3.82
N ASN A 241 3.92 14.62 3.04
CA ASN A 241 3.74 15.36 1.79
C ASN A 241 3.76 16.89 1.99
N LEU A 242 3.15 17.37 3.08
CA LEU A 242 3.12 18.80 3.41
C LEU A 242 4.49 19.34 3.85
N TYR A 243 5.27 18.55 4.59
CA TYR A 243 6.50 18.99 5.26
C TYR A 243 7.79 18.39 4.70
N ASN A 244 7.73 17.64 3.59
CA ASN A 244 8.90 17.14 2.85
C ASN A 244 9.64 18.25 2.07
N CYS A 245 9.04 19.45 1.93
CA CYS A 245 9.74 20.62 1.42
C CYS A 245 10.71 21.15 2.49
N ALA A 246 12.00 21.12 2.18
CA ALA A 246 13.10 21.57 3.04
C ALA A 246 13.01 23.04 3.54
N ASP A 247 12.03 23.80 3.08
CA ASP A 247 11.91 25.25 3.31
C ASP A 247 10.71 25.67 4.20
N LYS A 248 9.94 24.75 4.81
CA LYS A 248 8.72 25.09 5.58
C LYS A 248 8.76 24.69 7.07
N LEU A 249 9.93 24.69 7.69
CA LEU A 249 10.09 24.29 9.11
C LEU A 249 9.68 25.37 10.14
N GLU A 250 9.15 26.52 9.73
CA GLU A 250 8.71 27.55 10.68
C GLU A 250 7.37 27.26 11.38
N ASN A 251 6.65 26.20 11.00
CA ASN A 251 5.32 25.88 11.57
C ASN A 251 5.18 24.43 12.06
N ILE A 252 6.15 23.92 12.84
CA ILE A 252 5.87 22.74 13.67
C ILE A 252 5.09 23.22 14.89
N ASN A 253 3.78 22.96 14.96
CA ASN A 253 2.98 23.16 16.16
C ASN A 253 2.96 21.88 17.02
N PRO A 254 3.57 21.89 18.22
CA PRO A 254 3.56 20.75 19.15
C PRO A 254 2.16 20.34 19.63
N GLU A 255 1.14 21.19 19.50
CA GLU A 255 -0.23 20.84 19.88
C GLU A 255 -0.91 19.95 18.85
N ILE A 256 -0.52 20.01 17.56
CA ILE A 256 -1.04 19.07 16.55
C ILE A 256 -0.49 17.66 16.85
N PHE A 257 0.73 17.55 17.39
CA PHE A 257 1.39 16.29 17.76
C PHE A 257 0.62 15.43 18.79
N HIS A 258 -0.18 16.03 19.69
CA HIS A 258 -0.96 15.25 20.66
C HIS A 258 -2.19 14.57 20.07
N ASN A 259 -2.58 14.90 18.84
CA ASN A 259 -3.66 14.21 18.13
C ASN A 259 -3.16 12.96 17.36
N TYR A 260 -1.85 12.66 17.39
CA TYR A 260 -1.23 11.55 16.64
C TYR A 260 -0.72 10.40 17.53
N ALA A 261 -0.74 10.55 18.86
CA ALA A 261 -0.49 9.47 19.82
C ALA A 261 -1.82 8.82 20.22
#